data_AF-A0A0R3R2T1-F1
#
_entry.id   AF-A0A0R3R2T1-F1
#
_cell.length_a   1.000
_cell.length_b   1.000
_cell.length_c   1.000
_cell.angle_alpha   90.00
_cell.angle_beta   90.00
_cell.angle_gamma   90.00
#
_symmetry.space_group_name_H-M   'P 1'
#
loop_
_entity.id
_entity.type
_entity.pdbx_description
1 polymer ?
#
loop_
_entity_poly.entity_id
_entity_poly.type
_entity_poly.pdbx_seq_one_letter_code
_entity_poly.pdbx_strand_id
1 'polypeptide(L)'
;MPVPAAYNDLTADREVREHVGWVWYQRSFFVSVRDKSYRHFVRFSSVQYYAVVFINDKIVGIHVGGHLPFEIDITSHVSFDNENRLTVAVNNTMTSRTIPPGEFRYIQKKYGESKQYPDGFFKQTWNFDFFNYAGILRPVYITRKPFTYIDDISIDARANGFFGYKVNVISNTQFGRIQVTVLDKYGTVIFESNRYHYTGHISNIQPWWPRDMGAPILYNFVDQTFINGKPFYCHGFGMHEDFELHGRGYNPVVMTKDLNMLEWMSGNCYRTSHYPYSEEMAFEADRRGIAVITETPAQNKLLHAEIIRELIERDRNHPSTIMWSLANEPMSSDLAARSYFSELINLTRTTDPTRPVTAVLAASFESDQIGDLLDIICINRYFGWYIDTGYLETINHSWVFEVNNWKLTYNKPIIVSEYGAEALPGLNQVDKEICVIFFKSQNEYETFLISRFFEN
;
A
#
# COMPACT_ATOMS: atom_id res chain seq x y z
N MET A 1 12.06 -12.29 -20.49
CA MET A 1 10.98 -11.64 -19.73
C MET A 1 11.38 -10.18 -19.46
N PRO A 2 10.52 -9.19 -19.72
CA PRO A 2 10.74 -7.81 -19.27
C PRO A 2 10.71 -7.71 -17.74
N VAL A 3 11.24 -6.59 -17.23
CA VAL A 3 11.23 -6.16 -15.83
C VAL A 3 11.15 -4.63 -15.82
N PRO A 4 10.27 -3.98 -15.04
CA PRO A 4 9.24 -4.58 -14.17
C PRO A 4 8.10 -5.25 -14.94
N ALA A 5 7.66 -6.42 -14.50
CA ALA A 5 6.41 -7.07 -14.93
C ALA A 5 6.09 -8.32 -14.09
N ALA A 6 4.80 -8.66 -13.99
CA ALA A 6 4.40 -10.02 -13.70
C ALA A 6 4.64 -10.91 -14.94
N TYR A 7 5.06 -12.16 -14.76
CA TYR A 7 5.36 -13.04 -15.92
C TYR A 7 4.13 -13.74 -16.51
N ASN A 8 3.05 -13.86 -15.73
CA ASN A 8 1.94 -14.78 -16.00
C ASN A 8 1.24 -14.52 -17.34
N ASP A 9 0.94 -13.25 -17.65
CA ASP A 9 0.11 -12.85 -18.79
C ASP A 9 0.93 -12.28 -19.96
N LEU A 10 2.26 -12.34 -19.86
CA LEU A 10 3.20 -11.94 -20.92
C LEU A 10 3.43 -13.00 -21.99
N THR A 11 2.79 -14.16 -21.85
CA THR A 11 2.77 -15.22 -22.86
C THR A 11 1.35 -15.75 -23.00
N ALA A 12 1.00 -16.29 -24.16
CA ALA A 12 -0.26 -17.01 -24.36
C ALA A 12 -0.21 -18.46 -23.81
N ASP A 13 0.83 -18.82 -23.04
CA ASP A 13 1.04 -20.17 -22.52
C ASP A 13 0.38 -20.33 -21.14
N ARG A 14 -0.54 -21.29 -21.07
CA ARG A 14 -1.24 -21.64 -19.84
C ARG A 14 -0.30 -22.18 -18.77
N GLU A 15 0.73 -22.95 -19.15
CA GLU A 15 1.68 -23.51 -18.18
C GLU A 15 2.54 -22.41 -17.53
N VAL A 16 2.86 -21.35 -18.27
CA VAL A 16 3.51 -20.14 -17.73
C VAL A 16 2.54 -19.35 -16.84
N ARG A 17 1.28 -19.16 -17.28
CA ARG A 17 0.28 -18.39 -16.53
C ARG A 17 -0.07 -19.01 -15.18
N GLU A 18 -0.28 -20.32 -15.15
CA GLU A 18 -0.67 -21.11 -13.97
C GLU A 18 0.53 -21.69 -13.20
N HIS A 19 1.77 -21.32 -13.57
CA HIS A 19 2.99 -21.85 -12.94
C HIS A 19 3.03 -21.59 -11.43
N VAL A 20 3.35 -22.63 -10.65
CA VAL A 20 3.59 -22.53 -9.21
C VAL A 20 4.93 -23.17 -8.87
N GLY A 21 5.84 -22.36 -8.32
CA GLY A 21 7.20 -22.77 -7.98
C GLY A 21 8.23 -21.73 -8.44
N TRP A 22 9.43 -22.22 -8.77
CA TRP A 22 10.57 -21.36 -9.12
C TRP A 22 10.55 -20.91 -10.59
N VAL A 23 10.86 -19.64 -10.82
CA VAL A 23 11.24 -19.06 -12.12
C VAL A 23 12.59 -18.36 -11.99
N TRP A 24 13.28 -18.16 -13.12
CA TRP A 24 14.64 -17.61 -13.15
C TRP A 24 14.74 -16.40 -14.08
N TYR A 25 15.15 -15.26 -13.53
CA TYR A 25 15.54 -14.06 -14.29
C TYR A 25 17.06 -13.98 -14.34
N GLN A 26 17.62 -13.56 -15.48
CA GLN A 26 19.07 -13.40 -15.64
C GLN A 26 19.40 -12.24 -16.57
N ARG A 27 20.40 -11.43 -16.20
CA ARG A 27 20.90 -10.31 -17.01
C ARG A 27 22.37 -10.02 -16.74
N SER A 28 23.10 -9.70 -17.80
CA SER A 28 24.47 -9.18 -17.72
C SER A 28 24.50 -7.68 -17.42
N PHE A 29 25.47 -7.25 -16.60
CA PHE A 29 25.75 -5.84 -16.30
C PHE A 29 27.27 -5.59 -16.17
N PHE A 30 27.66 -4.33 -16.15
CA PHE A 30 29.06 -3.91 -16.01
C PHE A 30 29.20 -2.89 -14.88
N VAL A 31 30.33 -2.92 -14.17
CA VAL A 31 30.69 -1.96 -13.11
C VAL A 31 32.06 -1.39 -13.47
N SER A 32 32.20 -0.06 -13.55
CA SER A 32 33.49 0.52 -13.97
C SER A 32 34.50 0.56 -12.83
N VAL A 33 35.78 0.33 -13.11
CA VAL A 33 36.88 0.45 -12.13
C VAL A 33 36.96 1.84 -11.49
N ARG A 34 36.41 2.88 -12.15
CA ARG A 34 36.26 4.23 -11.60
C ARG A 34 35.45 4.27 -10.30
N ASP A 35 34.52 3.33 -10.14
CA ASP A 35 33.61 3.26 -9.01
C ASP A 35 34.14 2.37 -7.88
N LYS A 36 35.34 1.77 -8.01
CA LYS A 36 35.94 0.84 -7.05
C LYS A 36 36.14 1.42 -5.63
N SER A 37 36.05 2.74 -5.46
CA SER A 37 36.03 3.45 -4.17
C SER A 37 34.66 3.50 -3.47
N TYR A 38 33.60 2.94 -4.08
CA TYR A 38 32.25 2.88 -3.56
C TYR A 38 31.86 1.45 -3.14
N ARG A 39 30.92 1.35 -2.18
CA ARG A 39 30.13 0.13 -1.97
C ARG A 39 29.07 0.04 -3.07
N HIS A 40 28.87 -1.14 -3.61
CA HIS A 40 27.92 -1.43 -4.68
C HIS A 40 26.81 -2.32 -4.14
N PHE A 41 25.57 -2.02 -4.50
CA PHE A 41 24.42 -2.81 -4.06
C PHE A 41 23.52 -3.14 -5.25
N VAL A 42 22.75 -4.22 -5.11
CA VAL A 42 21.57 -4.47 -5.95
C VAL A 42 20.33 -4.20 -5.11
N ARG A 43 19.47 -3.27 -5.56
CA ARG A 43 18.17 -2.97 -4.97
C ARG A 43 17.06 -3.51 -5.86
N PHE A 44 16.09 -4.19 -5.26
CA PHE A 44 14.84 -4.60 -5.89
C PHE A 44 13.69 -3.85 -5.19
N SER A 45 12.84 -3.14 -5.94
CA SER A 45 11.69 -2.44 -5.31
C SER A 45 10.47 -3.34 -5.06
N SER A 46 10.46 -4.56 -5.63
CA SER A 46 9.49 -5.64 -5.35
C SER A 46 9.87 -6.92 -6.10
N VAL A 47 9.76 -8.07 -5.42
CA VAL A 47 9.83 -9.41 -6.04
C VAL A 47 8.79 -10.32 -5.39
N GLN A 48 7.77 -10.74 -6.14
CA GLN A 48 6.67 -11.57 -5.62
C GLN A 48 6.97 -13.06 -5.83
N TYR A 49 7.21 -13.88 -4.80
CA TYR A 49 7.15 -13.62 -3.34
C TYR A 49 8.46 -13.90 -2.58
N TYR A 50 9.16 -14.98 -2.93
CA TYR A 50 10.43 -15.37 -2.30
C TYR A 50 11.55 -15.25 -3.34
N ALA A 51 12.63 -14.55 -3.02
CA ALA A 51 13.73 -14.28 -3.93
C ALA A 51 15.05 -14.87 -3.41
N VAL A 52 15.85 -15.45 -4.31
CA VAL A 52 17.27 -15.77 -4.09
C VAL A 52 18.09 -15.05 -5.15
N VAL A 53 19.01 -14.19 -4.72
CA VAL A 53 19.81 -13.33 -5.61
C VAL A 53 21.23 -13.87 -5.73
N PHE A 54 21.72 -13.96 -6.96
CA PHE A 54 23.05 -14.45 -7.30
C PHE A 54 23.83 -13.38 -8.09
N ILE A 55 25.10 -13.18 -7.74
CA ILE A 55 26.06 -12.41 -8.55
C ILE A 55 27.21 -13.35 -8.90
N ASN A 56 27.49 -13.51 -10.20
CA ASN A 56 28.57 -14.36 -10.71
C ASN A 56 28.51 -15.77 -10.10
N ASP A 57 27.32 -16.38 -10.20
CA ASP A 57 26.90 -17.71 -9.70
C ASP A 57 26.95 -17.92 -8.17
N LYS A 58 27.33 -16.90 -7.40
CA LYS A 58 27.32 -16.93 -5.92
C LYS A 58 26.06 -16.29 -5.38
N ILE A 59 25.36 -16.97 -4.47
CA ILE A 59 24.27 -16.36 -3.70
C ILE A 59 24.84 -15.16 -2.93
N VAL A 60 24.18 -14.01 -3.03
CA VAL A 60 24.49 -12.78 -2.28
C VAL A 60 23.43 -12.44 -1.23
N GLY A 61 22.19 -12.91 -1.40
CA GLY A 61 21.12 -12.68 -0.44
C GLY A 61 19.80 -13.36 -0.80
N ILE A 62 18.86 -13.28 0.13
CA ILE A 62 17.52 -13.88 0.06
C ILE A 62 16.52 -12.83 0.56
N HIS A 63 15.31 -12.79 -0.02
CA HIS A 63 14.21 -11.96 0.46
C HIS A 63 12.90 -12.76 0.52
N VAL A 64 12.01 -12.37 1.44
CA VAL A 64 10.70 -12.99 1.65
C VAL A 64 9.67 -11.88 1.86
N GLY A 65 8.89 -11.56 0.82
CA GLY A 65 7.93 -10.46 0.87
C GLY A 65 7.72 -9.85 -0.50
N GLY A 66 6.45 -9.71 -0.91
CA GLY A 66 6.12 -9.33 -2.29
C GLY A 66 6.25 -7.85 -2.61
N HIS A 67 6.04 -6.96 -1.64
CA HIS A 67 5.54 -5.60 -1.92
C HIS A 67 6.38 -4.48 -1.28
N LEU A 68 7.51 -4.83 -0.66
CA LEU A 68 8.45 -3.91 -0.05
C LEU A 68 9.86 -4.12 -0.65
N PRO A 69 10.70 -3.07 -0.64
CA PRO A 69 12.00 -3.08 -1.32
C PRO A 69 13.09 -3.73 -0.47
N PHE A 70 14.08 -4.35 -1.11
CA PHE A 70 15.28 -4.85 -0.43
C PHE A 70 16.56 -4.54 -1.20
N GLU A 71 17.67 -4.42 -0.48
CA GLU A 71 18.97 -4.02 -1.03
C GLU A 71 20.10 -4.90 -0.45
N ILE A 72 20.97 -5.42 -1.31
CA ILE A 72 22.04 -6.36 -0.96
C ILE A 72 23.38 -5.77 -1.37
N ASP A 73 24.37 -5.73 -0.48
CA ASP A 73 25.74 -5.34 -0.81
C ASP A 73 26.42 -6.43 -1.66
N ILE A 74 26.91 -6.04 -2.84
CA ILE A 74 27.56 -6.91 -3.83
C ILE A 74 29.01 -6.50 -4.09
N THR A 75 29.59 -5.59 -3.29
CA THR A 75 30.93 -5.01 -3.49
C THR A 75 32.03 -6.07 -3.59
N SER A 76 31.94 -7.16 -2.83
CA SER A 76 32.87 -8.29 -2.85
C SER A 76 32.59 -9.34 -3.95
N HIS A 77 31.53 -9.16 -4.74
CA HIS A 77 31.06 -10.11 -5.76
C HIS A 77 31.16 -9.58 -7.19
N VAL A 78 31.29 -8.26 -7.38
CA VAL A 78 31.41 -7.62 -8.69
C VAL A 78 32.84 -7.62 -9.23
N SER A 79 32.95 -7.85 -10.54
CA SER A 79 34.17 -7.77 -11.35
C SER A 79 34.22 -6.44 -12.09
N PHE A 80 35.20 -5.60 -11.78
CA PHE A 80 35.34 -4.26 -12.39
C PHE A 80 35.83 -4.33 -13.84
N ASP A 81 35.30 -3.45 -14.70
CA ASP A 81 35.52 -3.37 -16.15
C ASP A 81 35.34 -4.72 -16.90
N ASN A 82 34.56 -5.64 -16.32
CA ASN A 82 34.25 -6.97 -16.83
C ASN A 82 32.73 -7.23 -16.79
N GLU A 83 32.27 -8.23 -17.54
CA GLU A 83 30.88 -8.66 -17.50
C GLU A 83 30.55 -9.31 -16.14
N ASN A 84 29.41 -8.93 -15.57
CA ASN A 84 28.84 -9.50 -14.35
C ASN A 84 27.48 -10.11 -14.65
N ARG A 85 27.21 -11.30 -14.14
CA ARG A 85 25.91 -11.96 -14.25
C ARG A 85 25.11 -11.76 -12.97
N LEU A 86 23.99 -11.05 -13.08
CA LEU A 86 22.92 -11.05 -12.09
C LEU A 86 21.92 -12.14 -12.46
N THR A 87 21.67 -13.07 -11.54
CA THR A 87 20.65 -14.11 -11.68
C THR A 87 19.75 -14.08 -10.44
N VAL A 88 18.44 -14.25 -10.63
CA VAL A 88 17.45 -14.18 -9.55
C VAL A 88 16.48 -15.34 -9.70
N ALA A 89 16.42 -16.20 -8.68
CA ALA A 89 15.37 -17.21 -8.56
C ALA A 89 14.19 -16.59 -7.80
N VAL A 90 12.98 -16.71 -8.34
CA VAL A 90 11.74 -16.18 -7.73
C VAL A 90 10.76 -17.32 -7.55
N ASN A 91 10.11 -17.42 -6.38
CA ASN A 91 9.07 -18.40 -6.10
C ASN A 91 7.78 -17.72 -5.65
N ASN A 92 6.64 -18.21 -6.17
CA ASN A 92 5.29 -17.69 -5.92
C ASN A 92 4.39 -18.65 -5.11
N THR A 93 4.92 -19.79 -4.65
CA THR A 93 4.19 -20.79 -3.87
C THR A 93 3.75 -20.20 -2.53
N MET A 94 2.45 -20.21 -2.27
CA MET A 94 1.85 -19.61 -1.07
C MET A 94 1.56 -20.66 0.00
N THR A 95 1.69 -20.27 1.26
CA THR A 95 1.45 -21.14 2.42
C THR A 95 0.74 -20.36 3.53
N SER A 96 0.30 -21.04 4.59
CA SER A 96 -0.30 -20.39 5.77
C SER A 96 0.68 -19.51 6.55
N ARG A 97 1.94 -19.40 6.09
CA ARG A 97 2.98 -18.51 6.62
C ARG A 97 3.37 -17.38 5.68
N THR A 98 2.97 -17.41 4.40
CA THR A 98 3.27 -16.31 3.46
C THR A 98 2.36 -15.12 3.69
N ILE A 99 2.76 -13.95 3.20
CA ILE A 99 1.93 -12.74 3.16
C ILE A 99 1.74 -12.27 1.70
N PRO A 100 0.50 -12.23 1.18
CA PRO A 100 -0.72 -12.81 1.76
C PRO A 100 -0.64 -14.36 1.89
N PRO A 101 -1.51 -14.97 2.72
CA PRO A 101 -1.49 -16.40 2.98
C PRO A 101 -2.16 -17.17 1.85
N GLY A 102 -1.78 -18.44 1.72
CA GLY A 102 -2.45 -19.39 0.85
C GLY A 102 -2.15 -20.82 1.26
N GLU A 103 -2.42 -21.76 0.37
CA GLU A 103 -2.18 -23.17 0.63
C GLU A 103 -1.85 -23.93 -0.66
N PHE A 104 -0.71 -24.62 -0.65
CA PHE A 104 -0.30 -25.57 -1.67
C PHE A 104 -0.57 -26.98 -1.16
N ARG A 105 -1.40 -27.76 -1.87
CA ARG A 105 -1.64 -29.18 -1.58
C ARG A 105 -1.59 -30.02 -2.85
N TYR A 106 -0.89 -31.15 -2.79
CA TYR A 106 -1.14 -32.25 -3.73
C TYR A 106 -2.54 -32.82 -3.46
N ILE A 107 -3.35 -33.01 -4.50
CA ILE A 107 -4.71 -33.51 -4.39
C ILE A 107 -4.84 -34.79 -5.22
N GLN A 108 -5.14 -35.90 -4.54
CA GLN A 108 -5.61 -37.11 -5.18
C GLN A 108 -6.90 -37.56 -4.51
N LYS A 109 -7.94 -37.80 -5.30
CA LYS A 109 -9.23 -38.37 -4.86
C LYS A 109 -9.43 -39.68 -5.60
N LYS A 110 -9.85 -40.71 -4.89
CA LYS A 110 -10.15 -42.04 -5.46
C LYS A 110 -11.64 -42.32 -5.40
N TYR A 111 -12.16 -42.99 -6.42
CA TYR A 111 -13.50 -43.55 -6.43
C TYR A 111 -13.40 -45.01 -6.87
N GLY A 112 -13.43 -45.93 -5.89
CA GLY A 112 -12.93 -47.30 -6.08
C GLY A 112 -11.43 -47.27 -6.42
N GLU A 113 -11.05 -47.99 -7.48
CA GLU A 113 -9.67 -48.03 -7.99
C GLU A 113 -9.31 -46.80 -8.85
N SER A 114 -10.31 -46.11 -9.40
CA SER A 114 -10.13 -44.96 -10.29
C SER A 114 -9.64 -43.72 -9.56
N LYS A 115 -8.66 -43.02 -10.16
CA LYS A 115 -8.17 -41.71 -9.72
C LYS A 115 -8.99 -40.60 -10.39
N GLN A 116 -9.38 -39.58 -9.62
CA GLN A 116 -10.08 -38.40 -10.15
C GLN A 116 -9.11 -37.39 -10.80
N TYR A 117 -7.85 -37.37 -10.36
CA TYR A 117 -6.81 -36.46 -10.84
C TYR A 117 -5.59 -37.26 -11.32
N PRO A 118 -4.78 -36.73 -12.26
CA PRO A 118 -3.51 -37.35 -12.61
C PRO A 118 -2.55 -37.37 -11.42
N ASP A 119 -1.55 -38.26 -11.44
CA ASP A 119 -0.53 -38.28 -10.40
C ASP A 119 0.33 -37.01 -10.46
N GLY A 120 0.69 -36.48 -9.28
CA GLY A 120 1.37 -35.20 -9.15
C GLY A 120 0.46 -33.97 -9.23
N PHE A 121 -0.86 -34.14 -9.47
CA PHE A 121 -1.80 -33.02 -9.46
C PHE A 121 -1.81 -32.29 -8.10
N PHE A 122 -1.72 -30.96 -8.16
CA PHE A 122 -1.73 -30.07 -7.01
C PHE A 122 -2.74 -28.93 -7.22
N LYS A 123 -3.07 -28.23 -6.14
CA LYS A 123 -3.76 -26.95 -6.20
C LYS A 123 -3.08 -25.96 -5.26
N GLN A 124 -2.91 -24.73 -5.76
CA GLN A 124 -2.66 -23.54 -4.96
C GLN A 124 -4.01 -22.86 -4.71
N THR A 125 -4.32 -22.54 -3.45
CA THR A 125 -5.55 -21.81 -3.05
C THR A 125 -5.20 -20.65 -2.12
N TRP A 126 -6.09 -19.65 -2.07
CA TRP A 126 -6.00 -18.47 -1.21
C TRP A 126 -7.40 -17.85 -1.02
N ASN A 127 -7.50 -16.91 -0.07
CA ASN A 127 -8.75 -16.28 0.35
C ASN A 127 -8.70 -14.75 0.17
N PHE A 128 -8.33 -14.28 -1.02
CA PHE A 128 -8.31 -12.86 -1.39
C PHE A 128 -8.69 -12.71 -2.87
N ASP A 129 -9.39 -11.63 -3.23
CA ASP A 129 -10.02 -11.46 -4.54
C ASP A 129 -9.12 -10.71 -5.55
N PHE A 130 -7.89 -11.19 -5.70
CA PHE A 130 -6.99 -10.78 -6.78
C PHE A 130 -6.09 -11.93 -7.22
N PHE A 131 -5.56 -11.85 -8.44
CA PHE A 131 -4.72 -12.91 -8.99
C PHE A 131 -3.30 -12.88 -8.38
N ASN A 132 -2.74 -14.04 -8.06
CA ASN A 132 -1.36 -14.18 -7.56
C ASN A 132 -0.32 -14.07 -8.70
N TYR A 133 -0.34 -12.92 -9.38
CA TYR A 133 0.72 -12.48 -10.29
C TYR A 133 2.08 -12.53 -9.60
N ALA A 134 3.11 -13.00 -10.30
CA ALA A 134 4.43 -13.23 -9.73
C ALA A 134 5.57 -12.76 -10.65
N GLY A 135 6.76 -12.63 -10.08
CA GLY A 135 7.95 -12.15 -10.78
C GLY A 135 8.57 -10.91 -10.14
N ILE A 136 9.31 -10.13 -10.93
CA ILE A 136 9.96 -8.89 -10.50
C ILE A 136 9.06 -7.72 -10.89
N LEU A 137 8.21 -7.30 -9.97
CA LEU A 137 7.07 -6.41 -10.24
C LEU A 137 7.43 -4.92 -10.27
N ARG A 138 8.57 -4.53 -9.68
CA ARG A 138 9.06 -3.13 -9.67
C ARG A 138 10.52 -3.07 -10.10
N PRO A 139 11.09 -1.89 -10.39
CA PRO A 139 12.43 -1.77 -10.94
C PRO A 139 13.54 -2.43 -10.11
N VAL A 140 14.65 -2.73 -10.80
CA VAL A 140 15.88 -3.28 -10.21
C VAL A 140 17.03 -2.34 -10.54
N TYR A 141 17.76 -1.92 -9.52
CA TYR A 141 18.83 -0.95 -9.63
C TYR A 141 20.16 -1.55 -9.16
N ILE A 142 21.25 -1.26 -9.87
CA ILE A 142 22.60 -1.35 -9.31
C ILE A 142 22.92 0.05 -8.77
N THR A 143 23.00 0.19 -7.45
CA THR A 143 23.30 1.44 -6.76
C THR A 143 24.75 1.45 -6.31
N ARG A 144 25.29 2.65 -6.04
CA ARG A 144 26.62 2.82 -5.43
C ARG A 144 26.54 3.85 -4.30
N LYS A 145 27.06 3.53 -3.13
CA LYS A 145 27.10 4.41 -1.95
C LYS A 145 28.57 4.55 -1.49
N PRO A 146 29.04 5.75 -1.08
CA PRO A 146 30.37 5.88 -0.48
C PRO A 146 30.49 5.04 0.79
N PHE A 147 31.71 4.72 1.24
CA PHE A 147 31.92 3.91 2.47
C PHE A 147 31.39 4.58 3.75
N THR A 148 31.17 5.89 3.73
CA THR A 148 30.41 6.64 4.73
C THR A 148 29.23 7.30 4.03
N TYR A 149 28.00 6.92 4.37
CA TYR A 149 26.79 7.34 3.65
C TYR A 149 25.59 7.51 4.59
N ILE A 150 24.63 8.36 4.19
CA ILE A 150 23.32 8.45 4.85
C ILE A 150 22.54 7.19 4.52
N ASP A 151 22.24 6.43 5.56
CA ASP A 151 21.54 5.15 5.49
C ASP A 151 20.03 5.39 5.47
N ASP A 152 19.57 6.31 6.33
CA ASP A 152 18.15 6.60 6.56
C ASP A 152 17.92 8.02 7.14
N ILE A 153 16.74 8.59 6.93
CA ILE A 153 16.29 9.88 7.47
C ILE A 153 14.85 9.74 7.99
N SER A 154 14.59 10.10 9.25
CA SER A 154 13.23 10.34 9.78
C SER A 154 12.92 11.84 9.78
N ILE A 155 11.72 12.23 9.37
CA ILE A 155 11.20 13.60 9.48
C ILE A 155 9.85 13.60 10.21
N ASP A 156 9.67 14.55 11.13
CA ASP A 156 8.39 14.90 11.76
C ASP A 156 8.16 16.40 11.54
N ALA A 157 7.16 16.75 10.73
CA ALA A 157 6.83 18.13 10.37
C ALA A 157 5.32 18.35 10.56
N ARG A 158 4.90 19.53 11.05
CA ARG A 158 3.50 19.79 11.46
C ARG A 158 3.03 21.22 11.18
N ALA A 159 1.72 21.44 11.17
CA ALA A 159 1.07 22.71 10.79
C ALA A 159 1.47 23.93 11.64
N ASN A 160 1.84 23.70 12.90
CA ASN A 160 2.30 24.73 13.83
C ASN A 160 3.77 25.13 13.62
N GLY A 161 4.39 24.73 12.51
CA GLY A 161 5.80 24.95 12.21
C GLY A 161 6.76 24.03 12.95
N PHE A 162 6.28 23.07 13.75
CA PHE A 162 7.15 22.08 14.39
C PHE A 162 7.90 21.29 13.33
N PHE A 163 9.21 21.15 13.55
CA PHE A 163 10.12 20.40 12.69
C PHE A 163 11.11 19.62 13.54
N GLY A 164 11.11 18.30 13.37
CA GLY A 164 12.09 17.38 13.89
C GLY A 164 12.67 16.53 12.76
N TYR A 165 13.95 16.19 12.87
CA TYR A 165 14.55 15.18 12.01
C TYR A 165 15.59 14.34 12.77
N LYS A 166 15.87 13.15 12.25
CA LYS A 166 16.98 12.29 12.65
C LYS A 166 17.63 11.73 11.38
N VAL A 167 18.94 11.83 11.26
CA VAL A 167 19.72 11.22 10.16
C VAL A 167 20.58 10.09 10.72
N ASN A 168 20.39 8.89 10.18
CA ASN A 168 21.20 7.71 10.47
C ASN A 168 22.30 7.59 9.40
N VAL A 169 23.54 7.38 9.82
CA VAL A 169 24.72 7.32 8.94
C VAL A 169 25.56 6.09 9.25
N ILE A 170 25.84 5.29 8.23
CA ILE A 170 26.80 4.20 8.30
C ILE A 170 28.18 4.76 7.98
N SER A 171 29.19 4.43 8.80
CA SER A 171 30.56 4.90 8.63
C SER A 171 31.57 3.92 9.25
N ASN A 172 32.68 3.68 8.55
CA ASN A 172 33.82 2.90 9.07
C ASN A 172 34.84 3.75 9.84
N THR A 173 34.65 5.07 9.90
CA THR A 173 35.51 6.04 10.58
C THR A 173 34.68 7.03 11.42
N GLN A 174 35.34 7.80 12.30
CA GLN A 174 34.68 8.78 13.19
C GLN A 174 33.73 9.72 12.43
N PHE A 175 32.66 10.12 13.13
CA PHE A 175 31.55 10.94 12.62
C PHE A 175 32.00 12.06 11.67
N GLY A 176 31.54 11.97 10.42
CA GLY A 176 31.70 13.03 9.44
C GLY A 176 30.96 14.31 9.84
N ARG A 177 31.21 15.41 9.11
CA ARG A 177 30.36 16.59 9.22
C ARG A 177 29.08 16.35 8.41
N ILE A 178 27.94 16.60 9.04
CA ILE A 178 26.63 16.63 8.38
C ILE A 178 26.12 18.07 8.34
N GLN A 179 25.45 18.42 7.24
CA GLN A 179 24.76 19.69 7.02
C GLN A 179 23.37 19.34 6.48
N VAL A 180 22.32 19.72 7.19
CA VAL A 180 20.91 19.48 6.83
C VAL A 180 20.28 20.82 6.51
N THR A 181 19.73 20.95 5.30
CA THR A 181 19.19 22.20 4.77
C THR A 181 17.78 21.96 4.25
N VAL A 182 16.81 22.78 4.65
CA VAL A 182 15.45 22.77 4.09
C VAL A 182 15.31 23.94 3.13
N LEU A 183 14.82 23.64 1.93
CA LEU A 183 14.56 24.62 0.87
C LEU A 183 13.05 24.82 0.71
N ASP A 184 12.63 26.03 0.33
CA ASP A 184 11.29 26.27 -0.19
C ASP A 184 11.17 25.87 -1.68
N LYS A 185 9.97 26.00 -2.24
CA LYS A 185 9.68 25.72 -3.66
C LYS A 185 10.38 26.64 -4.67
N TYR A 186 11.11 27.66 -4.22
CA TYR A 186 11.93 28.56 -5.03
C TYR A 186 13.43 28.30 -4.87
N GLY A 187 13.82 27.35 -4.01
CA GLY A 187 15.22 27.05 -3.66
C GLY A 187 15.80 27.93 -2.54
N THR A 188 14.97 28.72 -1.85
CA THR A 188 15.40 29.55 -0.71
C THR A 188 15.67 28.67 0.50
N VAL A 189 16.82 28.83 1.16
CA VAL A 189 17.09 28.18 2.45
C VAL A 189 16.18 28.78 3.54
N ILE A 190 15.30 27.96 4.11
CA ILE A 190 14.41 28.34 5.22
C ILE A 190 14.85 27.75 6.57
N PHE A 191 15.73 26.76 6.55
CA PHE A 191 16.34 26.16 7.75
C PHE A 191 17.70 25.51 7.39
N GLU A 192 18.67 25.61 8.31
CA GLU A 192 19.97 24.97 8.21
C GLU A 192 20.41 24.42 9.59
N SER A 193 21.06 23.25 9.61
CA SER A 193 21.55 22.64 10.83
C SER A 193 22.72 21.68 10.60
N ASN A 194 23.78 21.82 11.39
CA ASN A 194 24.96 20.95 11.35
C ASN A 194 24.91 19.85 12.42
N ARG A 195 23.77 19.13 12.51
CA ARG A 195 23.51 18.09 13.52
C ARG A 195 22.93 16.83 12.88
N TYR A 196 23.08 15.70 13.56
CA TYR A 196 22.43 14.44 13.19
C TYR A 196 20.96 14.35 13.64
N HIS A 197 20.53 15.24 14.53
CA HIS A 197 19.15 15.34 14.97
C HIS A 197 18.79 16.80 15.29
N TYR A 198 17.53 17.13 15.12
CA TYR A 198 16.94 18.41 15.51
C TYR A 198 15.51 18.21 15.99
N THR A 199 15.05 19.12 16.84
CA THR A 199 13.64 19.27 17.23
C THR A 199 13.44 20.74 17.59
N GLY A 200 12.42 21.37 17.01
CA GLY A 200 12.13 22.79 17.22
C GLY A 200 11.05 23.27 16.25
N HIS A 201 11.13 24.53 15.81
CA HIS A 201 10.17 25.12 14.88
C HIS A 201 10.86 25.88 13.74
N ILE A 202 10.28 25.81 12.55
CA ILE A 202 10.55 26.69 11.41
C ILE A 202 9.40 27.72 11.34
N SER A 203 9.75 29.01 11.20
CA SER A 203 8.76 30.09 11.04
C SER A 203 8.31 30.25 9.58
N ASN A 204 7.12 30.81 9.36
CA ASN A 204 6.58 31.15 8.04
C ASN A 204 6.41 29.97 7.07
N ILE A 205 6.25 28.74 7.58
CA ILE A 205 5.94 27.56 6.76
C ILE A 205 4.63 27.71 5.98
N GLN A 206 4.46 26.86 4.95
CA GLN A 206 3.23 26.74 4.17
C GLN A 206 2.75 25.29 4.27
N PRO A 207 1.56 25.00 4.83
CA PRO A 207 1.10 23.63 5.12
C PRO A 207 0.82 22.75 3.88
N TRP A 208 0.85 21.41 4.04
CA TRP A 208 0.41 20.48 2.98
C TRP A 208 -1.09 20.33 3.04
N TRP A 209 -1.73 20.66 1.94
CA TRP A 209 -3.15 20.42 1.75
C TRP A 209 -3.33 19.28 0.76
N PRO A 210 -4.23 18.32 1.05
CA PRO A 210 -4.90 17.58 0.02
C PRO A 210 -5.52 18.53 -1.00
N ARG A 211 -5.72 18.02 -2.21
CA ARG A 211 -6.43 18.68 -3.28
C ARG A 211 -7.77 19.23 -2.78
N ASP A 212 -8.14 20.38 -3.33
CA ASP A 212 -9.38 21.11 -3.03
C ASP A 212 -9.47 21.70 -1.60
N MET A 213 -8.50 21.43 -0.71
CA MET A 213 -8.37 22.10 0.61
C MET A 213 -7.37 23.27 0.63
N GLY A 214 -6.46 23.34 -0.36
CA GLY A 214 -5.39 24.34 -0.49
C GLY A 214 -4.36 23.94 -1.54
N ALA A 215 -3.13 24.47 -1.44
CA ALA A 215 -1.99 24.06 -2.28
C ALA A 215 -1.08 23.07 -1.52
N PRO A 216 -0.53 22.01 -2.17
CA PRO A 216 0.25 20.98 -1.48
C PRO A 216 1.70 21.44 -1.14
N ILE A 217 2.00 21.70 0.14
CA ILE A 217 3.37 21.96 0.68
C ILE A 217 3.71 21.05 1.92
N LEU A 218 3.82 21.48 3.20
CA LEU A 218 4.13 20.63 4.41
C LEU A 218 3.67 21.29 5.74
N TYR A 219 2.89 20.77 6.72
CA TYR A 219 2.22 19.49 7.12
C TYR A 219 1.08 19.83 8.16
N ASN A 220 0.45 18.88 8.91
CA ASN A 220 -0.91 18.94 9.56
C ASN A 220 -1.10 19.08 11.11
N PHE A 221 -2.37 19.16 11.60
CA PHE A 221 -2.87 18.61 12.91
C PHE A 221 -4.42 18.39 12.99
N VAL A 222 -4.83 17.62 14.02
CA VAL A 222 -6.12 16.93 14.39
C VAL A 222 -7.21 17.97 14.86
N ASP A 223 -8.54 17.75 15.05
CA ASP A 223 -9.37 16.61 15.53
C ASP A 223 -10.84 16.58 14.99
N GLN A 224 -11.55 15.44 15.08
CA GLN A 224 -12.26 14.75 13.97
C GLN A 224 -11.25 14.32 12.89
N THR A 225 -11.68 13.81 11.71
CA THR A 225 -10.76 13.57 10.59
C THR A 225 -10.28 14.92 10.05
N PHE A 226 -9.21 15.46 10.62
CA PHE A 226 -8.77 16.84 10.41
C PHE A 226 -7.36 16.92 9.83
N ILE A 227 -7.22 17.83 8.88
CA ILE A 227 -6.00 18.14 8.13
C ILE A 227 -5.81 19.67 8.25
N ASN A 228 -4.67 20.09 8.80
CA ASN A 228 -4.34 21.48 9.16
C ASN A 228 -5.43 22.24 9.95
N GLY A 229 -6.20 21.59 10.83
CA GLY A 229 -7.30 22.28 11.51
C GLY A 229 -8.55 22.53 10.65
N LYS A 230 -8.71 21.87 9.50
CA LYS A 230 -9.97 21.78 8.74
C LYS A 230 -10.46 20.32 8.67
N PRO A 231 -11.79 20.05 8.62
CA PRO A 231 -12.32 18.72 8.33
C PRO A 231 -11.86 18.22 6.95
N PHE A 232 -11.53 16.94 6.86
CA PHE A 232 -11.19 16.23 5.64
C PHE A 232 -12.17 15.09 5.39
N TYR A 233 -12.68 15.01 4.16
CA TYR A 233 -13.49 13.91 3.67
C TYR A 233 -12.73 13.22 2.53
N CYS A 234 -12.52 11.90 2.69
CA CYS A 234 -11.88 11.06 1.69
C CYS A 234 -12.87 10.77 0.56
N HIS A 235 -12.57 11.26 -0.65
CA HIS A 235 -13.32 11.00 -1.87
C HIS A 235 -12.41 10.29 -2.87
N GLY A 236 -12.79 9.08 -3.29
CA GLY A 236 -12.02 8.23 -4.19
C GLY A 236 -12.23 6.75 -3.90
N PHE A 237 -11.18 5.94 -4.03
CA PHE A 237 -11.31 4.49 -4.22
C PHE A 237 -10.28 3.66 -3.43
N GLY A 238 -10.61 2.41 -3.12
CA GLY A 238 -9.60 1.35 -3.11
C GLY A 238 -9.15 1.07 -4.54
N MET A 239 -7.84 1.09 -4.80
CA MET A 239 -7.27 0.88 -6.14
C MET A 239 -6.66 -0.53 -6.26
N HIS A 240 -5.97 -0.83 -7.36
CA HIS A 240 -5.01 -1.95 -7.41
C HIS A 240 -3.83 -1.59 -8.32
N GLU A 241 -2.64 -2.11 -8.02
CA GLU A 241 -1.58 -2.24 -9.04
C GLU A 241 -1.91 -3.48 -9.89
N ASP A 242 -2.87 -3.37 -10.82
CA ASP A 242 -3.21 -4.42 -11.78
C ASP A 242 -3.48 -3.78 -13.16
N PHE A 243 -2.85 -4.35 -14.20
CA PHE A 243 -2.71 -3.71 -15.50
C PHE A 243 -2.66 -4.76 -16.62
N GLU A 244 -3.15 -4.39 -17.81
CA GLU A 244 -3.22 -5.30 -18.97
C GLU A 244 -1.83 -5.84 -19.39
N LEU A 245 -1.76 -7.14 -19.68
CA LEU A 245 -0.56 -7.93 -20.05
C LEU A 245 0.55 -8.04 -19.00
N HIS A 246 0.94 -6.96 -18.33
CA HIS A 246 2.04 -6.96 -17.36
C HIS A 246 1.59 -7.15 -15.90
N GLY A 247 0.28 -7.29 -15.66
CA GLY A 247 -0.33 -7.51 -14.35
C GLY A 247 0.15 -6.47 -13.35
N ARG A 248 0.61 -6.93 -12.19
CA ARG A 248 1.11 -6.08 -11.09
C ARG A 248 2.45 -5.39 -11.35
N GLY A 249 2.93 -5.34 -12.60
CA GLY A 249 4.15 -4.65 -12.99
C GLY A 249 4.01 -3.12 -12.97
N TYR A 250 4.91 -2.42 -12.27
CA TYR A 250 4.98 -0.95 -12.23
C TYR A 250 4.97 -0.34 -13.65
N ASN A 251 4.01 0.55 -13.91
CA ASN A 251 3.89 1.26 -15.17
C ASN A 251 3.55 2.75 -14.94
N PRO A 252 4.52 3.66 -15.09
CA PRO A 252 4.31 5.08 -14.81
C PRO A 252 3.29 5.74 -15.74
N VAL A 253 3.06 5.21 -16.96
CA VAL A 253 2.09 5.78 -17.91
C VAL A 253 0.67 5.51 -17.42
N VAL A 254 0.39 4.28 -16.98
CA VAL A 254 -0.93 3.90 -16.49
C VAL A 254 -1.20 4.53 -15.12
N MET A 255 -0.24 4.51 -14.20
CA MET A 255 -0.38 5.20 -12.90
C MET A 255 -0.59 6.72 -13.05
N THR A 256 0.13 7.38 -13.98
CA THR A 256 -0.11 8.80 -14.31
C THR A 256 -1.52 9.01 -14.84
N LYS A 257 -2.00 8.14 -15.74
CA LYS A 257 -3.37 8.17 -16.27
C LYS A 257 -4.39 7.98 -15.15
N ASP A 258 -4.22 7.02 -14.26
CA ASP A 258 -5.22 6.68 -13.25
C ASP A 258 -5.34 7.75 -12.18
N LEU A 259 -4.23 8.41 -11.80
CA LEU A 259 -4.30 9.64 -11.00
C LEU A 259 -4.95 10.79 -11.76
N ASN A 260 -4.70 10.95 -13.07
CA ASN A 260 -5.44 11.94 -13.86
C ASN A 260 -6.95 11.63 -13.93
N MET A 261 -7.37 10.36 -13.85
CA MET A 261 -8.78 9.97 -13.78
C MET A 261 -9.38 10.21 -12.39
N LEU A 262 -8.66 9.88 -11.31
CA LEU A 262 -9.03 10.21 -9.94
C LEU A 262 -9.26 11.73 -9.80
N GLU A 263 -8.30 12.53 -10.28
CA GLU A 263 -8.36 13.99 -10.31
C GLU A 263 -9.48 14.56 -11.22
N TRP A 264 -9.83 13.86 -12.30
CA TRP A 264 -10.94 14.23 -13.18
C TRP A 264 -12.31 13.96 -12.53
N MET A 265 -12.41 12.95 -11.67
CA MET A 265 -13.59 12.63 -10.85
C MET A 265 -13.65 13.45 -9.53
N SER A 266 -12.80 14.47 -9.37
CA SER A 266 -12.64 15.24 -8.12
C SER A 266 -12.29 14.39 -6.89
N GLY A 267 -11.62 13.25 -7.10
CA GLY A 267 -11.07 12.44 -6.03
C GLY A 267 -9.84 13.10 -5.41
N ASN A 268 -9.75 13.03 -4.08
CA ASN A 268 -8.68 13.60 -3.27
C ASN A 268 -7.92 12.53 -2.44
N CYS A 269 -8.34 11.26 -2.54
CA CYS A 269 -7.98 10.19 -1.62
C CYS A 269 -7.97 8.82 -2.32
N TYR A 270 -7.06 7.92 -1.97
CA TYR A 270 -7.18 6.48 -2.30
C TYR A 270 -6.61 5.58 -1.21
N ARG A 271 -6.92 4.28 -1.28
CA ARG A 271 -6.34 3.23 -0.43
C ARG A 271 -5.51 2.26 -1.27
N THR A 272 -4.36 1.84 -0.74
CA THR A 272 -3.47 0.87 -1.41
C THR A 272 -3.97 -0.57 -1.26
N SER A 273 -5.20 -0.86 -1.68
CA SER A 273 -5.79 -2.20 -1.60
C SER A 273 -4.91 -3.21 -2.37
N HIS A 274 -4.46 -4.34 -1.81
CA HIS A 274 -4.43 -4.73 -0.39
C HIS A 274 -2.98 -4.98 0.06
N TYR A 275 -2.10 -4.03 -0.28
CA TYR A 275 -0.66 -4.15 -0.17
C TYR A 275 0.03 -2.79 -0.44
N PRO A 276 1.25 -2.56 0.07
CA PRO A 276 2.00 -1.35 -0.22
C PRO A 276 2.29 -1.22 -1.72
N TYR A 277 1.96 -0.07 -2.32
CA TYR A 277 2.22 0.20 -3.75
C TYR A 277 3.68 0.64 -3.99
N SER A 278 4.05 0.88 -5.24
CA SER A 278 5.35 1.39 -5.67
C SER A 278 5.76 2.68 -4.94
N GLU A 279 7.07 2.85 -4.73
CA GLU A 279 7.63 4.04 -4.06
C GLU A 279 7.31 5.30 -4.87
N GLU A 280 7.40 5.17 -6.20
CA GLU A 280 7.05 6.17 -7.20
C GLU A 280 5.57 6.60 -7.14
N MET A 281 4.68 5.72 -6.66
CA MET A 281 3.25 6.01 -6.49
C MET A 281 3.01 7.02 -5.36
N ALA A 282 3.71 6.86 -4.24
CA ALA A 282 3.62 7.76 -3.10
C ALA A 282 4.26 9.13 -3.42
N PHE A 283 5.43 9.16 -4.08
CA PHE A 283 6.04 10.42 -4.54
C PHE A 283 5.13 11.22 -5.49
N GLU A 284 4.37 10.55 -6.35
CA GLU A 284 3.43 11.23 -7.27
C GLU A 284 2.16 11.70 -6.54
N ALA A 285 1.69 10.96 -5.52
CA ALA A 285 0.59 11.39 -4.64
C ALA A 285 0.99 12.62 -3.79
N ASP A 286 2.20 12.64 -3.22
CA ASP A 286 2.78 13.80 -2.52
C ASP A 286 2.72 15.05 -3.39
N ARG A 287 3.21 14.92 -4.63
CA ARG A 287 3.34 16.00 -5.63
C ARG A 287 2.00 16.58 -6.07
N ARG A 288 0.94 15.75 -6.10
CA ARG A 288 -0.41 16.15 -6.52
C ARG A 288 -1.30 16.63 -5.38
N GLY A 289 -0.93 16.37 -4.12
CA GLY A 289 -1.82 16.62 -2.98
C GLY A 289 -2.90 15.54 -2.84
N ILE A 290 -2.58 14.28 -3.10
CA ILE A 290 -3.54 13.17 -3.01
C ILE A 290 -3.29 12.40 -1.72
N ALA A 291 -4.33 12.21 -0.91
CA ALA A 291 -4.24 11.51 0.36
C ALA A 291 -4.25 9.98 0.14
N VAL A 292 -3.51 9.26 0.98
CA VAL A 292 -3.29 7.81 0.86
C VAL A 292 -3.53 7.13 2.20
N ILE A 293 -4.40 6.13 2.18
CA ILE A 293 -4.53 5.13 3.24
C ILE A 293 -3.64 3.95 2.83
N THR A 294 -2.50 3.81 3.50
CA THR A 294 -1.47 2.85 3.10
C THR A 294 -1.66 1.54 3.88
N GLU A 295 -1.82 0.43 3.16
CA GLU A 295 -2.35 -0.83 3.68
C GLU A 295 -1.33 -1.98 3.62
N THR A 296 -1.24 -2.76 4.70
CA THR A 296 -0.45 -3.99 4.75
C THR A 296 -1.20 -5.18 4.10
N PRO A 297 -0.49 -6.15 3.50
CA PRO A 297 -1.10 -7.40 3.07
C PRO A 297 -1.20 -8.32 4.29
N ALA A 298 -2.30 -8.24 5.02
CA ALA A 298 -2.37 -8.82 6.36
C ALA A 298 -2.71 -10.33 6.37
N GLN A 299 -1.86 -11.14 7.04
CA GLN A 299 -2.18 -12.35 7.85
C GLN A 299 -0.89 -13.13 8.16
N ASN A 300 -0.75 -13.68 9.39
CA ASN A 300 0.47 -14.23 10.04
C ASN A 300 1.24 -13.20 10.90
N LYS A 301 1.18 -13.35 12.23
CA LYS A 301 1.49 -12.29 13.21
C LYS A 301 2.94 -11.79 13.16
N LEU A 302 3.92 -12.69 13.07
CA LEU A 302 5.34 -12.33 13.13
C LEU A 302 5.77 -11.58 11.86
N LEU A 303 5.51 -12.17 10.70
CA LEU A 303 5.83 -11.56 9.40
C LEU A 303 5.02 -10.28 9.16
N HIS A 304 3.79 -10.21 9.66
CA HIS A 304 3.00 -8.98 9.59
C HIS A 304 3.60 -7.85 10.45
N ALA A 305 4.15 -8.17 11.62
CA ALA A 305 4.88 -7.20 12.45
C ALA A 305 6.21 -6.75 11.80
N GLU A 306 6.87 -7.61 11.01
CA GLU A 306 8.05 -7.25 10.20
C GLU A 306 7.64 -6.29 9.07
N ILE A 307 6.61 -6.64 8.29
CA ILE A 307 6.06 -5.84 7.19
C ILE A 307 5.50 -4.48 7.66
N ILE A 308 4.90 -4.38 8.85
CA ILE A 308 4.49 -3.08 9.43
C ILE A 308 5.71 -2.17 9.64
N ARG A 309 6.84 -2.71 10.13
CA ARG A 309 8.05 -1.92 10.34
C ARG A 309 8.66 -1.50 9.02
N GLU A 310 8.83 -2.43 8.08
CA GLU A 310 9.39 -2.15 6.75
C GLU A 310 8.53 -1.14 5.97
N LEU A 311 7.19 -1.24 6.08
CA LEU A 311 6.26 -0.29 5.46
C LEU A 311 6.40 1.12 6.04
N ILE A 312 6.39 1.24 7.37
CA ILE A 312 6.56 2.53 8.04
C ILE A 312 7.96 3.07 7.75
N GLU A 313 9.00 2.24 7.81
CA GLU A 313 10.37 2.62 7.49
C GLU A 313 10.48 3.21 6.08
N ARG A 314 9.82 2.59 5.09
CA ARG A 314 9.74 3.11 3.72
C ARG A 314 8.93 4.42 3.63
N ASP A 315 7.71 4.44 4.18
CA ASP A 315 6.69 5.43 3.78
C ASP A 315 6.47 6.58 4.78
N ARG A 316 7.03 6.52 6.00
CA ARG A 316 6.81 7.50 7.08
C ARG A 316 7.09 8.97 6.73
N ASN A 317 7.88 9.24 5.70
CA ASN A 317 8.23 10.61 5.29
C ASN A 317 7.21 11.22 4.29
N HIS A 318 6.37 10.41 3.63
CA HIS A 318 5.41 10.87 2.62
C HIS A 318 4.25 11.67 3.23
N PRO A 319 4.04 12.95 2.86
CA PRO A 319 2.83 13.69 3.24
C PRO A 319 1.53 13.11 2.67
N SER A 320 1.58 12.37 1.55
CA SER A 320 0.43 11.69 0.98
C SER A 320 -0.15 10.65 1.94
N THR A 321 0.70 9.88 2.62
CA THR A 321 0.28 8.86 3.59
C THR A 321 -0.32 9.55 4.81
N ILE A 322 -1.64 9.44 4.98
CA ILE A 322 -2.38 10.05 6.09
C ILE A 322 -2.78 9.04 7.18
N MET A 323 -2.80 7.74 6.87
CA MET A 323 -3.28 6.69 7.77
C MET A 323 -2.70 5.32 7.41
N TRP A 324 -2.44 4.49 8.41
CA TRP A 324 -2.01 3.10 8.24
C TRP A 324 -3.19 2.13 8.38
N SER A 325 -3.48 1.34 7.33
CA SER A 325 -4.44 0.23 7.40
C SER A 325 -3.71 -1.09 7.66
N LEU A 326 -4.12 -1.81 8.70
CA LEU A 326 -3.45 -3.04 9.15
C LEU A 326 -4.07 -4.34 8.62
N ALA A 327 -5.18 -4.27 7.88
CA ALA A 327 -5.78 -5.43 7.20
C ALA A 327 -6.95 -5.01 6.31
N ASN A 328 -7.16 -5.76 5.23
CA ASN A 328 -8.47 -5.87 4.58
C ASN A 328 -9.22 -7.08 5.11
N GLU A 329 -10.49 -6.87 5.48
CA GLU A 329 -11.47 -7.89 5.89
C GLU A 329 -10.92 -9.05 6.74
N PRO A 330 -10.21 -8.77 7.85
CA PRO A 330 -9.80 -9.81 8.76
C PRO A 330 -11.04 -10.47 9.40
N MET A 331 -10.88 -11.69 9.92
CA MET A 331 -11.91 -12.34 10.75
C MET A 331 -11.96 -11.71 12.14
N SER A 332 -12.27 -10.41 12.22
CA SER A 332 -12.27 -9.60 13.44
C SER A 332 -13.37 -9.94 14.43
N SER A 333 -14.32 -10.79 14.04
CA SER A 333 -15.31 -11.39 14.94
C SER A 333 -14.78 -12.58 15.77
N ASP A 334 -13.59 -13.09 15.47
CA ASP A 334 -12.91 -14.08 16.30
C ASP A 334 -12.29 -13.39 17.54
N LEU A 335 -12.51 -13.96 18.73
CA LEU A 335 -11.88 -13.52 19.98
C LEU A 335 -10.34 -13.52 19.88
N ALA A 336 -9.75 -14.41 19.07
CA ALA A 336 -8.31 -14.44 18.81
C ALA A 336 -7.81 -13.18 18.08
N ALA A 337 -8.66 -12.53 17.26
CA ALA A 337 -8.30 -11.32 16.53
C ALA A 337 -7.94 -10.16 17.47
N ARG A 338 -8.54 -10.08 18.66
CA ARG A 338 -8.25 -9.04 19.65
C ARG A 338 -6.80 -9.05 20.13
N SER A 339 -6.28 -10.22 20.50
CA SER A 339 -4.86 -10.38 20.88
C SER A 339 -3.92 -10.25 19.67
N TYR A 340 -4.37 -10.64 18.48
CA TYR A 340 -3.60 -10.43 17.25
C TYR A 340 -3.41 -8.93 16.95
N PHE A 341 -4.49 -8.16 16.82
CA PHE A 341 -4.44 -6.77 16.40
C PHE A 341 -4.01 -5.80 17.49
N SER A 342 -4.30 -6.04 18.77
CA SER A 342 -3.88 -5.14 19.87
C SER A 342 -2.36 -4.93 19.89
N GLU A 343 -1.58 -6.00 19.73
CA GLU A 343 -0.11 -5.93 19.65
C GLU A 343 0.37 -5.20 18.39
N LEU A 344 -0.31 -5.37 17.25
CA LEU A 344 0.07 -4.77 15.97
C LEU A 344 -0.30 -3.28 15.89
N ILE A 345 -1.45 -2.88 16.43
CA ILE A 345 -1.86 -1.49 16.58
C ILE A 345 -0.90 -0.77 17.53
N ASN A 346 -0.52 -1.40 18.65
CA ASN A 346 0.49 -0.86 19.56
C ASN A 346 1.88 -0.76 18.91
N LEU A 347 2.29 -1.76 18.13
CA LEU A 347 3.53 -1.70 17.32
C LEU A 347 3.49 -0.54 16.32
N THR A 348 2.37 -0.36 15.62
CA THR A 348 2.19 0.71 14.63
C THR A 348 2.31 2.07 15.30
N ARG A 349 1.52 2.34 16.36
CA ARG A 349 1.58 3.61 17.12
C ARG A 349 2.93 3.88 17.80
N THR A 350 3.72 2.85 18.12
CA THR A 350 5.07 3.02 18.66
C THR A 350 6.16 3.16 17.60
N THR A 351 5.88 2.78 16.35
CA THR A 351 6.82 2.93 15.21
C THR A 351 6.58 4.25 14.48
N ASP A 352 5.32 4.63 14.28
CA ASP A 352 4.89 5.96 13.85
C ASP A 352 3.76 6.51 14.74
N PRO A 353 4.06 7.42 15.68
CA PRO A 353 3.05 8.08 16.51
C PRO A 353 2.43 9.31 15.84
N THR A 354 2.74 9.61 14.56
CA THR A 354 2.27 10.83 13.87
C THR A 354 0.99 10.64 13.06
N ARG A 355 0.57 9.39 12.83
CA ARG A 355 -0.58 9.02 11.99
C ARG A 355 -1.57 8.10 12.71
N PRO A 356 -2.88 8.19 12.42
CA PRO A 356 -3.88 7.25 12.91
C PRO A 356 -3.70 5.84 12.32
N VAL A 357 -4.23 4.85 13.04
CA VAL A 357 -4.24 3.43 12.66
C VAL A 357 -5.68 2.94 12.45
N THR A 358 -5.89 2.20 11.36
CA THR A 358 -7.18 1.57 11.02
C THR A 358 -7.00 0.11 10.61
N ALA A 359 -8.12 -0.59 10.40
CA ALA A 359 -8.25 -1.81 9.63
C ALA A 359 -9.62 -1.77 8.96
N VAL A 360 -9.76 -2.43 7.82
CA VAL A 360 -10.96 -2.43 7.00
C VAL A 360 -11.84 -3.62 7.37
N LEU A 361 -13.05 -3.37 7.87
CA LEU A 361 -13.85 -4.35 8.62
C LEU A 361 -15.08 -4.85 7.83
N ALA A 362 -15.16 -6.17 7.63
CA ALA A 362 -16.35 -6.86 7.12
C ALA A 362 -17.29 -7.39 8.21
N ALA A 363 -16.81 -7.54 9.46
CA ALA A 363 -17.63 -7.99 10.59
C ALA A 363 -18.72 -6.98 10.97
N SER A 364 -19.76 -7.42 11.70
CA SER A 364 -20.79 -6.54 12.29
C SER A 364 -20.26 -5.82 13.54
N PHE A 365 -20.75 -4.60 13.78
CA PHE A 365 -20.51 -3.81 15.00
C PHE A 365 -20.87 -4.54 16.31
N GLU A 366 -21.70 -5.59 16.25
CA GLU A 366 -22.08 -6.41 17.41
C GLU A 366 -21.04 -7.47 17.79
N SER A 367 -20.22 -7.90 16.82
CA SER A 367 -19.31 -9.04 16.94
C SER A 367 -17.84 -8.68 16.76
N ASP A 368 -17.52 -7.52 16.18
CA ASP A 368 -16.16 -7.08 15.96
C ASP A 368 -15.38 -6.85 17.28
N GLN A 369 -14.19 -7.44 17.35
CA GLN A 369 -13.35 -7.48 18.55
C GLN A 369 -12.20 -6.46 18.54
N ILE A 370 -12.13 -5.55 17.54
CA ILE A 370 -10.98 -4.65 17.32
C ILE A 370 -11.34 -3.18 17.04
N GLY A 371 -12.59 -2.85 16.68
CA GLY A 371 -13.03 -1.48 16.37
C GLY A 371 -12.87 -0.46 17.51
N ASP A 372 -12.86 -0.92 18.77
CA ASP A 372 -12.54 -0.12 19.94
C ASP A 372 -11.04 0.23 20.04
N LEU A 373 -10.17 -0.54 19.40
CA LEU A 373 -8.71 -0.35 19.41
C LEU A 373 -8.21 0.61 18.32
N LEU A 374 -8.91 0.73 17.18
CA LEU A 374 -8.56 1.58 16.03
C LEU A 374 -8.71 3.08 16.33
N ASP A 375 -8.09 3.96 15.54
CA ASP A 375 -8.31 5.42 15.61
C ASP A 375 -9.48 5.87 14.72
N ILE A 376 -9.57 5.30 13.52
CA ILE A 376 -10.66 5.51 12.54
C ILE A 376 -11.20 4.15 12.14
N ILE A 377 -12.51 4.04 11.93
CA ILE A 377 -13.19 2.80 11.53
C ILE A 377 -13.39 2.82 10.01
N CYS A 378 -12.85 1.81 9.31
CA CYS A 378 -13.12 1.60 7.89
C CYS A 378 -14.05 0.39 7.73
N ILE A 379 -15.12 0.51 6.94
CA ILE A 379 -16.09 -0.58 6.68
C ILE A 379 -16.33 -0.80 5.18
N ASN A 380 -16.40 -2.08 4.81
CA ASN A 380 -16.79 -2.54 3.48
C ASN A 380 -18.23 -3.07 3.52
N ARG A 381 -19.15 -2.55 2.69
CA ARG A 381 -20.53 -3.10 2.62
C ARG A 381 -21.07 -3.11 1.19
N TYR A 382 -21.74 -4.21 0.88
CA TYR A 382 -22.26 -4.54 -0.45
C TYR A 382 -23.79 -4.78 -0.42
N PHE A 383 -24.51 -3.87 0.23
CA PHE A 383 -25.98 -3.85 0.22
C PHE A 383 -26.50 -3.62 -1.20
N GLY A 384 -27.52 -4.37 -1.61
CA GLY A 384 -27.99 -4.45 -2.99
C GLY A 384 -27.17 -5.38 -3.90
N TRP A 385 -26.02 -5.89 -3.44
CA TRP A 385 -25.14 -6.78 -4.21
C TRP A 385 -24.99 -8.16 -3.55
N TYR A 386 -24.16 -8.30 -2.51
CA TYR A 386 -24.00 -9.56 -1.76
C TYR A 386 -25.05 -9.74 -0.66
N ILE A 387 -25.68 -8.64 -0.21
CA ILE A 387 -26.81 -8.63 0.73
C ILE A 387 -27.99 -8.00 0.00
N ASP A 388 -29.16 -8.62 0.05
CA ASP A 388 -30.39 -8.17 -0.63
C ASP A 388 -30.18 -7.89 -2.13
N THR A 389 -29.56 -8.84 -2.84
CA THR A 389 -29.15 -8.73 -4.25
C THR A 389 -30.27 -8.19 -5.17
N GLY A 390 -30.04 -7.01 -5.75
CA GLY A 390 -30.97 -6.34 -6.67
C GLY A 390 -32.05 -5.47 -6.02
N TYR A 391 -32.25 -5.55 -4.70
CA TYR A 391 -33.28 -4.78 -3.98
C TYR A 391 -32.74 -3.40 -3.56
N LEU A 392 -32.59 -2.50 -4.55
CA LEU A 392 -31.97 -1.19 -4.37
C LEU A 392 -32.68 -0.29 -3.32
N GLU A 393 -33.95 -0.54 -3.04
CA GLU A 393 -34.75 0.17 -2.04
C GLU A 393 -34.28 -0.09 -0.60
N THR A 394 -33.61 -1.22 -0.31
CA THR A 394 -33.10 -1.52 1.04
C THR A 394 -31.83 -0.73 1.37
N ILE A 395 -31.02 -0.40 0.35
CA ILE A 395 -29.66 0.14 0.48
C ILE A 395 -29.59 1.33 1.44
N ASN A 396 -30.50 2.30 1.30
CA ASN A 396 -30.52 3.50 2.15
C ASN A 396 -30.83 3.16 3.63
N HIS A 397 -31.80 2.28 3.87
CA HIS A 397 -32.13 1.85 5.23
C HIS A 397 -30.97 1.07 5.86
N SER A 398 -30.37 0.14 5.12
CA SER A 398 -29.24 -0.66 5.59
C SER A 398 -28.01 0.19 5.89
N TRP A 399 -27.67 1.18 5.05
CA TRP A 399 -26.57 2.11 5.34
C TRP A 399 -26.84 3.02 6.55
N VAL A 400 -28.05 3.56 6.67
CA VAL A 400 -28.43 4.40 7.83
C VAL A 400 -28.43 3.58 9.12
N PHE A 401 -28.87 2.32 9.09
CA PHE A 401 -28.76 1.41 10.22
C PHE A 401 -27.29 1.13 10.57
N GLU A 402 -26.47 0.76 9.60
CA GLU A 402 -25.08 0.37 9.80
C GLU A 402 -24.25 1.52 10.41
N VAL A 403 -24.23 2.69 9.76
CA VAL A 403 -23.42 3.84 10.20
C VAL A 403 -23.85 4.35 11.57
N ASN A 404 -25.15 4.36 11.87
CA ASN A 404 -25.63 4.77 13.19
C ASN A 404 -25.17 3.80 14.29
N ASN A 405 -25.26 2.49 14.06
CA ASN A 405 -24.84 1.51 15.07
C ASN A 405 -23.32 1.51 15.29
N TRP A 406 -22.50 1.56 14.24
CA TRP A 406 -21.04 1.72 14.40
C TRP A 406 -20.68 2.99 15.19
N LYS A 407 -21.40 4.10 14.93
CA LYS A 407 -21.21 5.36 15.66
C LYS A 407 -21.66 5.26 17.12
N LEU A 408 -22.76 4.57 17.41
CA LEU A 408 -23.25 4.35 18.78
C LEU A 408 -22.32 3.42 19.60
N THR A 409 -21.80 2.36 18.99
CA THR A 409 -20.94 1.38 19.67
C THR A 409 -19.55 1.94 20.01
N TYR A 410 -18.93 2.68 19.09
CA TYR A 410 -17.52 3.08 19.23
C TYR A 410 -17.26 4.59 19.27
N ASN A 411 -18.21 5.43 18.82
CA ASN A 411 -18.10 6.90 18.76
C ASN A 411 -16.82 7.43 18.10
N LYS A 412 -16.50 6.93 16.90
CA LYS A 412 -15.31 7.30 16.11
C LYS A 412 -15.69 7.80 14.70
N PRO A 413 -14.77 8.46 13.98
CA PRO A 413 -14.93 8.68 12.54
C PRO A 413 -15.06 7.36 11.80
N ILE A 414 -15.95 7.32 10.80
CA ILE A 414 -16.21 6.16 9.95
C ILE A 414 -15.90 6.55 8.50
N ILE A 415 -15.19 5.67 7.79
CA ILE A 415 -14.97 5.73 6.34
C ILE A 415 -15.61 4.49 5.72
N VAL A 416 -16.40 4.67 4.67
CA VAL A 416 -16.81 3.57 3.80
C VAL A 416 -15.63 3.29 2.86
N SER A 417 -14.92 2.19 3.08
CA SER A 417 -13.69 1.85 2.36
C SER A 417 -13.92 1.07 1.08
N GLU A 418 -15.04 0.34 1.00
CA GLU A 418 -15.54 -0.33 -0.21
C GLU A 418 -17.07 -0.36 -0.22
N TYR A 419 -17.64 -0.10 -1.39
CA TYR A 419 -19.04 -0.33 -1.76
C TYR A 419 -19.13 -0.40 -3.28
N GLY A 420 -20.10 -1.13 -3.83
CA GLY A 420 -20.30 -1.20 -5.29
C GLY A 420 -21.09 -2.41 -5.75
N ALA A 421 -21.03 -2.65 -7.06
CA ALA A 421 -21.58 -3.81 -7.75
C ALA A 421 -20.73 -4.08 -9.01
N GLU A 422 -20.68 -5.33 -9.49
CA GLU A 422 -19.98 -5.65 -10.73
C GLU A 422 -20.74 -5.11 -11.95
N ALA A 423 -20.02 -4.49 -12.89
CA ALA A 423 -20.60 -3.91 -14.09
C ALA A 423 -19.80 -4.29 -15.34
N LEU A 424 -20.43 -4.99 -16.29
CA LEU A 424 -19.83 -5.33 -17.57
C LEU A 424 -19.99 -4.15 -18.56
N PRO A 425 -18.90 -3.57 -19.09
CA PRO A 425 -18.98 -2.42 -20.01
C PRO A 425 -19.86 -2.71 -21.23
N GLY A 426 -20.87 -1.86 -21.45
CA GLY A 426 -21.84 -2.00 -22.55
C GLY A 426 -23.04 -2.91 -22.27
N LEU A 427 -23.06 -3.67 -21.17
CA LEU A 427 -24.26 -4.38 -20.73
C LEU A 427 -25.30 -3.37 -20.22
N ASN A 428 -26.48 -3.38 -20.84
CA ASN A 428 -27.60 -2.50 -20.49
C ASN A 428 -28.88 -3.33 -20.38
N GLN A 429 -29.68 -3.11 -19.32
CA GLN A 429 -31.03 -3.68 -19.24
C GLN A 429 -32.02 -2.69 -19.86
N VAL A 430 -32.63 -3.07 -20.99
CA VAL A 430 -33.52 -2.20 -21.77
C VAL A 430 -34.98 -2.25 -21.28
N ASP A 431 -35.42 -3.38 -20.70
CA ASP A 431 -36.80 -3.59 -20.26
C ASP A 431 -36.90 -4.20 -18.85
N LYS A 432 -37.55 -3.47 -17.93
CA LYS A 432 -38.79 -3.86 -17.22
C LYS A 432 -39.06 -2.94 -16.03
N GLU A 433 -40.13 -2.16 -16.12
CA GLU A 433 -40.95 -1.60 -15.00
C GLU A 433 -40.25 -1.18 -13.69
N ILE A 434 -39.04 -0.62 -13.75
CA ILE A 434 -38.53 0.23 -12.66
C ILE A 434 -39.18 1.59 -12.82
N CYS A 435 -39.83 2.08 -11.75
CA CYS A 435 -40.49 3.38 -11.76
C CYS A 435 -39.44 4.50 -11.81
N VAL A 436 -39.17 5.01 -13.03
CA VAL A 436 -38.25 6.13 -13.23
C VAL A 436 -38.89 7.41 -12.70
N ILE A 437 -38.69 7.66 -11.41
CA ILE A 437 -38.91 8.98 -10.81
C ILE A 437 -37.82 9.90 -11.40
N PHE A 438 -38.17 10.57 -12.50
CA PHE A 438 -37.36 11.63 -13.07
C PHE A 438 -37.25 12.79 -12.05
N PHE A 439 -36.19 12.80 -11.25
CA PHE A 439 -35.69 14.03 -10.65
C PHE A 439 -35.09 14.90 -11.76
N LYS A 440 -35.99 15.55 -12.48
CA LYS A 440 -35.69 16.51 -13.54
C LYS A 440 -34.84 17.62 -12.95
N SER A 441 -33.67 17.85 -13.53
CA SER A 441 -32.72 18.84 -13.04
C SER A 441 -33.29 20.26 -13.05
N GLN A 442 -33.37 20.86 -11.86
CA GLN A 442 -33.34 22.30 -11.66
C GLN A 442 -32.75 22.60 -10.28
N ASN A 443 -31.94 23.65 -10.21
CA ASN A 443 -31.18 24.04 -9.03
C ASN A 443 -32.13 24.37 -7.86
N GLU A 444 -31.91 23.76 -6.67
CA GLU A 444 -32.18 24.32 -5.32
C GLU A 444 -32.01 23.28 -4.19
N TYR A 445 -31.99 21.97 -4.49
CA TYR A 445 -32.08 20.92 -3.45
C TYR A 445 -30.78 20.50 -2.72
N GLU A 446 -29.60 21.01 -3.10
CA GLU A 446 -28.33 20.65 -2.42
C GLU A 446 -28.11 21.40 -1.08
N THR A 447 -28.96 22.37 -0.73
CA THR A 447 -28.80 23.20 0.49
C THR A 447 -29.78 22.86 1.62
N PHE A 448 -30.65 21.84 1.45
CA PHE A 448 -31.80 21.63 2.35
C PHE A 448 -31.68 20.46 3.36
N LEU A 449 -30.60 19.66 3.32
CA LEU A 449 -30.43 18.50 4.23
C LEU A 449 -29.23 18.58 5.19
N ILE A 450 -28.41 19.63 5.15
CA ILE A 450 -27.25 19.84 6.05
C ILE A 450 -27.41 21.15 6.87
N SER A 451 -28.65 21.49 7.25
CA SER A 451 -28.98 22.73 7.97
C SER A 451 -29.95 22.55 9.14
N ARG A 452 -30.23 21.30 9.57
CA ARG A 452 -31.17 21.03 10.69
C ARG A 452 -30.71 20.01 11.74
N PHE A 453 -29.42 19.68 11.76
CA PHE A 453 -28.79 18.86 12.81
C PHE A 453 -27.85 19.67 13.74
N PHE A 454 -27.90 21.00 13.68
CA PHE A 454 -27.09 21.91 14.50
C PHE A 454 -27.92 23.03 15.17
N GLU A 455 -29.18 22.77 15.49
CA GLU A 455 -29.99 23.62 16.38
C GLU A 455 -30.76 22.76 17.40
N ASN A 456 -30.05 22.37 18.48
CA ASN A 456 -30.47 22.29 19.90
C ASN A 456 -29.42 21.50 20.70
#